data_AF-A0A4S9TRQ1-F1
#
_entry.id   AF-A0A4S9TRQ1-F1
#
_cell.length_a   1.000
_cell.length_b   1.000
_cell.length_c   1.000
_cell.angle_alpha   90.00
_cell.angle_beta   90.00
_cell.angle_gamma   90.00
#
_symmetry.space_group_name_H-M   'P 1'
#
loop_
_entity.id
_entity.type
_entity.pdbx_description
1 polymer ?
#
loop_
_entity_poly.entity_id
_entity_poly.type
_entity_poly.pdbx_seq_one_letter_code
_entity_poly.pdbx_strand_id
1 'polypeptide(L)'
;MPLRLRVDGTVFRDGHNREVTLHGINVAGDAKYPLNPDQCSHVKEKFFDGDDVSFVGRPFSLEEAHTHFDRLKRWGYNTIRYIYTWEAIEHAGPGKYDEEWIQHTIKVLRLAKEYGFYVFMDPHQDVWSRYTGGSGAPMWTIYACGLNPKAFHQTQAAFVQNTWPNPADFPKMVWATNYQRLACQTILTLFFAGKEFAPKAILDGVNIQDYLQGHFMGANKILAQRIKEAGDLEHDVVIGWESMNEPNRGYIGWEDLSKWPADQNLKKGPAPTAFQSMLTGLGRAVEQDTFDFGNFGPYKSGSELVDPKGEIAWLPVDYDDSRYGWKRDPDWKLGQCLWAQHGVWDPKNDKLLKKDYFSKVPVSGETITHEYYTNNFWLSHYRAYRDTIRSIFPDTIMFCHSSPFE
;
A
#
# COMPACT_ATOMS: atom_id res chain seq x y z
N MET A 1 -26.24 -24.67 3.04
CA MET A 1 -27.31 -23.64 2.99
C MET A 1 -27.08 -22.79 1.76
N PRO A 2 -28.12 -22.23 1.10
CA PRO A 2 -27.90 -21.29 0.01
C PRO A 2 -27.09 -20.08 0.51
N LEU A 3 -26.18 -19.56 -0.33
CA LEU A 3 -25.43 -18.33 -0.04
C LEU A 3 -26.39 -17.19 0.29
N ARG A 4 -26.08 -16.37 1.29
CA ARG A 4 -26.91 -15.20 1.60
C ARG A 4 -26.95 -14.20 0.45
N LEU A 5 -25.86 -14.09 -0.31
CA LEU A 5 -25.75 -13.29 -1.53
C LEU A 5 -24.94 -14.04 -2.59
N ARG A 6 -25.39 -14.01 -3.84
CA ARG A 6 -24.65 -14.54 -5.00
C ARG A 6 -24.69 -13.56 -6.17
N VAL A 7 -23.70 -13.68 -7.05
CA VAL A 7 -23.68 -12.99 -8.35
C VAL A 7 -24.51 -13.78 -9.35
N ASP A 8 -25.44 -13.13 -10.04
CA ASP A 8 -26.25 -13.68 -11.14
C ASP A 8 -26.15 -12.72 -12.34
N GLY A 9 -25.24 -13.02 -13.27
CA GLY A 9 -24.90 -12.13 -14.37
C GLY A 9 -24.37 -10.78 -13.85
N THR A 10 -25.17 -9.72 -14.01
CA THR A 10 -24.83 -8.35 -13.61
C THR A 10 -25.54 -7.90 -12.33
N VAL A 11 -26.30 -8.77 -11.66
CA VAL A 11 -27.05 -8.43 -10.44
C VAL A 11 -26.65 -9.32 -9.26
N PHE A 12 -26.91 -8.85 -8.05
CA PHE A 12 -26.83 -9.69 -6.86
C PHE A 12 -28.20 -10.27 -6.52
N ARG A 13 -28.23 -11.54 -6.11
CA ARG A 13 -29.44 -12.20 -5.62
C ARG A 13 -29.25 -12.83 -4.25
N ASP A 14 -30.28 -12.78 -3.43
CA ASP A 14 -30.28 -13.48 -2.14
C ASP A 14 -30.79 -14.93 -2.22
N GLY A 15 -30.83 -15.61 -1.07
CA GLY A 15 -31.35 -16.98 -0.94
C GLY A 15 -32.81 -17.17 -1.35
N HIS A 16 -33.59 -16.09 -1.52
CA HIS A 16 -34.97 -16.09 -2.01
C HIS A 16 -35.10 -15.64 -3.48
N ASN A 17 -33.97 -15.52 -4.19
CA ASN A 17 -33.91 -15.07 -5.58
C ASN A 17 -34.35 -13.62 -5.81
N ARG A 18 -34.46 -12.82 -4.74
CA ARG A 18 -34.73 -11.38 -4.85
C ARG A 18 -33.47 -10.68 -5.31
N GLU A 19 -33.62 -9.68 -6.17
CA GLU A 19 -32.53 -8.79 -6.53
C GLU A 19 -32.15 -7.93 -5.32
N VAL A 20 -30.84 -7.77 -5.07
CA VAL A 20 -30.31 -7.02 -3.95
C VAL A 20 -29.45 -5.87 -4.47
N THR A 21 -29.83 -4.65 -4.12
CA THR A 21 -28.97 -3.47 -4.31
C THR A 21 -28.10 -3.28 -3.07
N LEU A 22 -26.79 -3.27 -3.25
CA LEU A 22 -25.84 -2.93 -2.19
C LEU A 22 -25.70 -1.41 -2.12
N HIS A 23 -26.19 -0.80 -1.03
CA HIS A 23 -26.02 0.60 -0.74
C HIS A 23 -25.34 0.73 0.62
N GLY A 24 -24.11 1.23 0.63
CA GLY A 24 -23.24 1.11 1.78
C GLY A 24 -22.26 2.26 1.97
N ILE A 25 -21.39 2.10 2.96
CA ILE A 25 -20.36 3.06 3.31
C ILE A 25 -19.03 2.35 3.60
N ASN A 26 -17.94 3.09 3.42
CA ASN A 26 -16.62 2.72 3.93
C ASN A 26 -16.58 2.89 5.46
N VAL A 27 -16.35 1.80 6.19
CA VAL A 27 -16.04 1.87 7.61
C VAL A 27 -14.52 1.96 7.74
N ALA A 28 -14.02 3.19 7.57
CA ALA A 28 -12.60 3.51 7.41
C ALA A 28 -11.99 4.28 8.58
N GLY A 29 -12.76 5.24 9.11
CA GLY A 29 -12.31 6.18 10.13
C GLY A 29 -11.70 5.38 11.27
N ASP A 30 -10.43 5.66 11.58
CA ASP A 30 -9.62 4.98 12.59
C ASP A 30 -8.99 3.63 12.24
N ALA A 31 -9.41 2.91 11.20
CA ALA A 31 -8.76 1.64 10.81
C ALA A 31 -7.34 1.81 10.22
N LYS A 32 -6.99 3.02 9.77
CA LYS A 32 -5.75 3.30 9.04
C LYS A 32 -4.52 3.49 9.94
N TYR A 33 -4.72 3.70 11.23
CA TYR A 33 -3.65 3.98 12.20
C TYR A 33 -3.84 3.15 13.48
N PRO A 34 -2.75 2.76 14.16
CA PRO A 34 -2.86 1.99 15.39
C PRO A 34 -3.60 2.80 16.46
N LEU A 35 -4.25 2.09 17.39
CA LEU A 35 -4.89 2.69 18.56
C LEU A 35 -3.88 2.88 19.69
N ASN A 36 -2.97 1.92 19.89
CA ASN A 36 -1.98 1.94 20.94
C ASN A 36 -0.56 1.76 20.37
N PRO A 37 0.36 2.71 20.60
CA PRO A 37 0.08 4.07 21.06
C PRO A 37 -0.87 4.80 20.08
N ASP A 38 -1.54 5.86 20.54
CA ASP A 38 -2.30 6.72 19.63
C ASP A 38 -1.32 7.42 18.68
N GLN A 39 -1.29 6.94 17.44
CA GLN A 39 -0.33 7.36 16.42
C GLN A 39 -1.03 8.04 15.24
N CYS A 40 -1.91 8.99 15.53
CA CYS A 40 -2.44 9.90 14.53
C CYS A 40 -1.30 10.59 13.73
N SER A 41 -1.61 11.09 12.54
CA SER A 41 -0.62 11.59 11.55
C SER A 41 0.27 12.74 12.04
N HIS A 42 -0.06 13.41 13.14
CA HIS A 42 0.70 14.52 13.70
C HIS A 42 1.53 14.15 14.95
N VAL A 43 1.38 12.93 15.47
CA VAL A 43 2.08 12.45 16.67
C VAL A 43 3.47 11.95 16.29
N LYS A 44 4.52 12.47 16.92
CA LYS A 44 5.92 12.14 16.57
C LYS A 44 6.50 11.04 17.44
N GLU A 45 6.08 11.04 18.69
CA GLU A 45 6.53 10.16 19.74
C GLU A 45 6.30 8.72 19.30
N LYS A 46 7.33 7.87 19.43
CA LYS A 46 7.29 6.44 19.08
C LYS A 46 6.85 6.11 17.65
N PHE A 47 6.82 7.09 16.73
CA PHE A 47 6.34 6.86 15.36
C PHE A 47 7.05 5.71 14.65
N PHE A 48 8.36 5.55 14.87
CA PHE A 48 9.21 4.50 14.30
C PHE A 48 9.30 3.22 15.15
N ASP A 49 8.54 3.11 16.23
CA ASP A 49 8.42 1.90 17.06
C ASP A 49 7.28 1.02 16.51
N GLY A 50 7.26 0.82 15.19
CA GLY A 50 6.16 0.18 14.46
C GLY A 50 5.92 -1.30 14.73
N ASP A 51 6.86 -1.96 15.38
CA ASP A 51 6.79 -3.40 15.66
C ASP A 51 6.01 -3.65 16.97
N ASP A 52 5.78 -2.60 17.77
CA ASP A 52 5.08 -2.62 19.06
C ASP A 52 3.88 -1.67 19.01
N VAL A 53 2.95 -1.96 18.10
CA VAL A 53 1.70 -1.21 17.92
C VAL A 53 0.52 -2.17 17.96
N SER A 54 -0.63 -1.69 18.39
CA SER A 54 -1.87 -2.47 18.40
C SER A 54 -2.98 -1.72 17.68
N PHE A 55 -3.65 -2.44 16.79
CA PHE A 55 -4.87 -2.00 16.10
C PHE A 55 -6.13 -2.54 16.80
N VAL A 56 -6.00 -3.30 17.89
CA VAL A 56 -7.15 -3.81 18.67
C VAL A 56 -8.01 -2.62 19.10
N GLY A 57 -9.32 -2.69 18.84
CA GLY A 57 -10.22 -1.56 19.03
C GLY A 57 -10.40 -0.65 17.80
N ARG A 58 -9.79 -0.98 16.65
CA ARG A 58 -10.09 -0.34 15.36
C ARG A 58 -11.02 -1.24 14.50
N PRO A 59 -11.89 -0.69 13.63
CA PRO A 59 -12.15 0.73 13.39
C PRO A 59 -12.83 1.45 14.57
N PHE A 60 -13.42 0.71 15.50
CA PHE A 60 -13.97 1.25 16.74
C PHE A 60 -14.06 0.13 17.80
N SER A 61 -14.30 0.54 19.04
CA SER A 61 -14.50 -0.38 20.16
C SER A 61 -15.79 -1.21 20.00
N LEU A 62 -15.88 -2.34 20.70
CA LEU A 62 -17.08 -3.19 20.66
C LEU A 62 -18.29 -2.47 21.29
N GLU A 63 -18.03 -1.63 22.28
CA GLU A 63 -19.01 -0.80 22.97
C GLU A 63 -19.64 0.24 22.01
N GLU A 64 -18.83 0.83 21.13
CA GLU A 64 -19.30 1.83 20.15
C GLU A 64 -19.93 1.19 18.90
N ALA A 65 -19.61 -0.07 18.60
CA ALA A 65 -20.05 -0.76 17.40
C ALA A 65 -21.59 -0.73 17.22
N HIS A 66 -22.34 -1.00 18.29
CA HIS A 66 -23.82 -0.94 18.25
C HIS A 66 -24.32 0.45 17.87
N THR A 67 -23.68 1.52 18.38
CA THR A 67 -24.06 2.90 18.08
C THR A 67 -23.81 3.22 16.61
N HIS A 68 -22.67 2.82 16.06
CA HIS A 68 -22.35 3.03 14.65
C HIS A 68 -23.30 2.25 13.74
N PHE A 69 -23.49 0.95 14.01
CA PHE A 69 -24.33 0.08 13.19
C PHE A 69 -25.82 0.46 13.23
N ASP A 70 -26.35 0.86 14.39
CA ASP A 70 -27.72 1.40 14.49
C ASP A 70 -27.91 2.65 13.64
N ARG A 71 -26.97 3.60 13.67
CA ARG A 71 -27.01 4.81 12.82
C ARG A 71 -27.02 4.46 11.34
N LEU A 72 -26.09 3.59 10.91
CA LEU A 72 -25.99 3.18 9.52
C LEU A 72 -27.28 2.49 9.03
N LYS A 73 -27.90 1.63 9.85
CA LYS A 73 -29.20 1.02 9.53
C LYS A 73 -30.32 2.05 9.42
N ARG A 74 -30.39 3.02 10.33
CA ARG A 74 -31.40 4.10 10.29
C ARG A 74 -31.24 5.01 9.07
N TRP A 75 -30.03 5.15 8.54
CA TRP A 75 -29.76 5.87 7.29
C TRP A 75 -30.06 5.05 6.03
N GLY A 76 -30.48 3.79 6.19
CA GLY A 76 -30.87 2.92 5.08
C GLY A 76 -29.71 2.17 4.43
N TYR A 77 -28.49 2.22 5.00
CA TYR A 77 -27.39 1.41 4.50
C TYR A 77 -27.59 -0.07 4.83
N ASN A 78 -27.20 -0.93 3.89
CA ASN A 78 -27.23 -2.39 4.05
C ASN A 78 -25.86 -3.04 3.82
N THR A 79 -24.86 -2.29 3.37
CA THR A 79 -23.54 -2.80 3.03
C THR A 79 -22.43 -2.01 3.71
N ILE A 80 -21.36 -2.69 4.10
CA ILE A 80 -20.15 -2.11 4.68
C ILE A 80 -18.95 -2.59 3.87
N ARG A 81 -18.14 -1.64 3.41
CA ARG A 81 -16.75 -1.89 3.01
C ARG A 81 -15.91 -1.83 4.28
N TYR A 82 -15.48 -2.98 4.78
CA TYR A 82 -14.75 -3.09 6.04
C TYR A 82 -13.25 -2.94 5.78
N ILE A 83 -12.73 -1.78 6.16
CA ILE A 83 -11.34 -1.41 5.90
C ILE A 83 -10.45 -1.94 7.02
N TYR A 84 -9.33 -2.54 6.62
CA TYR A 84 -8.22 -2.88 7.50
C TYR A 84 -6.92 -2.70 6.73
N THR A 85 -5.81 -2.60 7.45
CA THR A 85 -4.48 -2.47 6.86
C THR A 85 -3.73 -3.78 6.99
N TRP A 86 -2.76 -4.02 6.11
CA TRP A 86 -1.83 -5.14 6.27
C TRP A 86 -1.04 -5.01 7.59
N GLU A 87 -0.70 -3.78 7.99
CA GLU A 87 -0.06 -3.48 9.27
C GLU A 87 -0.89 -3.97 10.46
N ALA A 88 -2.22 -3.84 10.44
CA ALA A 88 -3.06 -4.35 11.52
C ALA A 88 -2.95 -5.86 11.72
N ILE A 89 -2.60 -6.62 10.67
CA ILE A 89 -2.43 -8.07 10.73
C ILE A 89 -0.99 -8.46 11.06
N GLU A 90 0.01 -7.79 10.51
CA GLU A 90 1.40 -8.28 10.47
C GLU A 90 2.43 -7.19 10.82
N HIS A 91 2.14 -6.32 11.80
CA HIS A 91 3.02 -5.21 12.21
C HIS A 91 4.37 -5.69 12.77
N ALA A 92 4.39 -6.76 13.57
CA ALA A 92 5.56 -7.23 14.31
C ALA A 92 6.65 -7.89 13.45
N GLY A 93 6.38 -8.13 12.17
CA GLY A 93 7.32 -8.73 11.23
C GLY A 93 6.72 -9.84 10.36
N PRO A 94 7.48 -10.31 9.36
CA PRO A 94 7.04 -11.35 8.44
C PRO A 94 6.64 -12.63 9.18
N GLY A 95 5.43 -13.14 8.89
CA GLY A 95 4.82 -14.32 9.48
C GLY A 95 4.28 -14.15 10.90
N LYS A 96 4.36 -12.95 11.50
CA LYS A 96 3.92 -12.70 12.88
C LYS A 96 2.57 -11.99 12.88
N TYR A 97 1.51 -12.79 12.96
CA TYR A 97 0.14 -12.29 12.88
C TYR A 97 -0.44 -11.87 14.24
N ASP A 98 -1.11 -10.71 14.28
CA ASP A 98 -1.80 -10.20 15.46
C ASP A 98 -3.15 -10.91 15.67
N GLU A 99 -3.13 -11.97 16.48
CA GLU A 99 -4.33 -12.74 16.79
C GLU A 99 -5.37 -11.91 17.57
N GLU A 100 -4.93 -11.01 18.44
CA GLU A 100 -5.85 -10.21 19.25
C GLU A 100 -6.68 -9.28 18.37
N TRP A 101 -6.03 -8.66 17.37
CA TRP A 101 -6.72 -7.83 16.37
C TRP A 101 -7.67 -8.66 15.50
N ILE A 102 -7.27 -9.86 15.07
CA ILE A 102 -8.15 -10.75 14.30
C ILE A 102 -9.40 -11.12 15.11
N GLN A 103 -9.24 -11.45 16.40
CA GLN A 103 -10.37 -11.77 17.29
C GLN A 103 -11.27 -10.55 17.54
N HIS A 104 -10.70 -9.35 17.65
CA HIS A 104 -11.48 -8.10 17.69
C HIS A 104 -12.34 -7.93 16.43
N THR A 105 -11.73 -8.08 15.25
CA THR A 105 -12.43 -7.97 13.96
C THR A 105 -13.58 -8.99 13.84
N ILE A 106 -13.37 -10.24 14.26
CA ILE A 106 -14.44 -11.27 14.27
C ILE A 106 -15.62 -10.83 15.14
N LYS A 107 -15.37 -10.27 16.33
CA LYS A 107 -16.44 -9.76 17.21
C LYS A 107 -17.19 -8.60 16.56
N VAL A 108 -16.49 -7.66 15.92
CA VAL A 108 -17.14 -6.56 15.18
C VAL A 108 -17.99 -7.08 14.03
N LEU A 109 -17.52 -8.08 13.27
CA LEU A 109 -18.28 -8.70 12.18
C LEU A 109 -19.53 -9.43 12.69
N ARG A 110 -19.47 -10.08 13.85
CA ARG A 110 -20.66 -10.65 14.51
C ARG A 110 -21.68 -9.58 14.89
N LEU A 111 -21.22 -8.45 15.41
CA LEU A 111 -22.11 -7.32 15.67
C LEU A 111 -22.73 -6.80 14.36
N ALA A 112 -21.95 -6.63 13.28
CA ALA A 112 -22.48 -6.23 11.98
C ALA A 112 -23.54 -7.22 11.44
N LYS A 113 -23.38 -8.52 11.74
CA LYS A 113 -24.35 -9.57 11.39
C LYS A 113 -25.69 -9.36 12.08
N GLU A 114 -25.71 -9.00 13.36
CA GLU A 114 -26.95 -8.73 14.12
C GLU A 114 -27.79 -7.61 13.50
N TYR A 115 -27.14 -6.62 12.88
CA TYR A 115 -27.82 -5.53 12.15
C TYR A 115 -28.18 -5.90 10.71
N GLY A 116 -27.83 -7.11 10.25
CA GLY A 116 -28.14 -7.60 8.91
C GLY A 116 -27.37 -6.88 7.82
N PHE A 117 -26.13 -6.45 8.07
CA PHE A 117 -25.25 -5.91 7.03
C PHE A 117 -24.73 -7.01 6.10
N TYR A 118 -24.39 -6.61 4.89
CA TYR A 118 -23.45 -7.30 4.01
C TYR A 118 -22.09 -6.63 4.16
N VAL A 119 -21.04 -7.40 4.36
CA VAL A 119 -19.69 -6.91 4.58
C VAL A 119 -18.76 -7.52 3.54
N PHE A 120 -17.95 -6.69 2.90
CA PHE A 120 -16.80 -7.17 2.16
C PHE A 120 -15.50 -6.59 2.74
N MET A 121 -14.48 -7.42 2.76
CA MET A 121 -13.20 -7.16 3.41
C MET A 121 -12.27 -6.43 2.45
N ASP A 122 -11.78 -5.25 2.85
CA ASP A 122 -10.88 -4.41 2.04
C ASP A 122 -9.48 -4.31 2.67
N PRO A 123 -8.46 -4.99 2.09
CA PRO A 123 -7.06 -4.77 2.45
C PRO A 123 -6.60 -3.42 1.88
N HIS A 124 -6.72 -2.40 2.74
CA HIS A 124 -6.59 -1.02 2.37
C HIS A 124 -5.15 -0.53 2.45
N GLN A 125 -4.81 0.36 1.52
CA GLN A 125 -3.57 1.12 1.53
C GLN A 125 -3.79 2.48 0.88
N ASP A 126 -3.02 3.46 1.33
CA ASP A 126 -2.77 4.70 0.61
C ASP A 126 -1.27 4.93 0.60
N VAL A 127 -0.70 5.21 -0.58
CA VAL A 127 0.74 5.45 -0.76
C VAL A 127 1.61 4.42 -0.04
N TRP A 128 1.22 3.15 -0.09
CA TRP A 128 1.84 1.98 0.53
C TRP A 128 1.72 1.89 2.06
N SER A 129 2.14 2.89 2.83
CA SER A 129 2.32 2.78 4.28
C SER A 129 2.23 4.14 4.98
N ARG A 130 1.94 4.14 6.29
CA ARG A 130 2.01 5.38 7.10
C ARG A 130 3.40 6.00 7.14
N TYR A 131 4.43 5.18 7.00
CA TYR A 131 5.83 5.61 6.91
C TYR A 131 6.21 6.21 5.55
N THR A 132 5.33 6.10 4.56
CA THR A 132 5.43 6.77 3.26
C THR A 132 4.32 7.82 3.09
N GLY A 133 3.67 8.20 4.20
CA GLY A 133 2.73 9.32 4.29
C GLY A 133 1.26 8.97 4.11
N GLY A 134 0.89 7.68 4.12
CA GLY A 134 -0.49 7.21 4.00
C GLY A 134 -0.84 6.11 4.99
N SER A 135 -1.20 4.91 4.51
CA SER A 135 -1.59 3.77 5.35
C SER A 135 -1.42 2.45 4.59
N GLY A 136 -1.45 1.30 5.28
CA GLY A 136 -1.50 -0.01 4.63
C GLY A 136 -0.45 -0.99 5.12
N ALA A 137 0.70 -1.03 4.46
CA ALA A 137 1.75 -2.01 4.70
C ALA A 137 2.57 -1.70 5.98
N PRO A 138 2.99 -2.75 6.73
CA PRO A 138 3.81 -2.60 7.94
C PRO A 138 5.22 -2.11 7.62
N MET A 139 5.88 -1.53 8.63
CA MET A 139 7.20 -0.89 8.49
C MET A 139 8.28 -1.84 7.93
N TRP A 140 8.21 -3.12 8.30
CA TRP A 140 9.19 -4.12 7.86
C TRP A 140 9.25 -4.26 6.34
N THR A 141 8.16 -3.95 5.61
CA THR A 141 8.15 -3.99 4.15
C THR A 141 9.04 -2.93 3.51
N ILE A 142 9.20 -1.78 4.17
CA ILE A 142 10.08 -0.69 3.73
C ILE A 142 11.53 -1.09 3.94
N TYR A 143 11.83 -1.67 5.10
CA TYR A 143 13.15 -2.24 5.38
C TYR A 143 13.46 -3.38 4.41
N ALA A 144 12.53 -4.29 4.13
CA ALA A 144 12.68 -5.35 3.14
C ALA A 144 13.05 -4.80 1.75
N CYS A 145 12.48 -3.67 1.34
CA CYS A 145 12.84 -2.96 0.10
C CYS A 145 14.20 -2.22 0.14
N GLY A 146 14.93 -2.30 1.25
CA GLY A 146 16.24 -1.66 1.41
C GLY A 146 16.18 -0.17 1.72
N LEU A 147 15.00 0.37 2.09
CA LEU A 147 14.77 1.78 2.34
C LEU A 147 14.80 2.11 3.84
N ASN A 148 15.26 3.33 4.17
CA ASN A 148 15.35 3.85 5.52
C ASN A 148 14.27 4.94 5.76
N PRO A 149 13.14 4.61 6.39
CA PRO A 149 12.04 5.57 6.56
C PRO A 149 12.40 6.77 7.44
N LYS A 150 13.46 6.68 8.26
CA LYS A 150 13.93 7.80 9.08
C LYS A 150 14.59 8.92 8.28
N ALA A 151 15.07 8.63 7.07
CA ALA A 151 15.74 9.59 6.20
C ALA A 151 14.78 10.22 5.15
N PHE A 152 13.51 9.81 5.11
CA PHE A 152 12.59 10.21 4.05
C PHE A 152 12.27 11.71 4.04
N HIS A 153 12.23 12.36 5.21
CA HIS A 153 11.99 13.80 5.28
C HIS A 153 13.14 14.60 4.62
N GLN A 154 14.38 14.31 5.02
CA GLN A 154 15.59 15.00 4.54
C GLN A 154 15.83 14.74 3.05
N THR A 155 15.65 13.50 2.60
CA THR A 155 15.83 13.11 1.19
C THR A 155 14.62 13.45 0.30
N GLN A 156 13.52 13.85 0.91
CA GLN A 156 12.20 13.95 0.30
C GLN A 156 11.74 12.66 -0.42
N ALA A 157 12.22 11.49 0.02
CA ALA A 157 11.78 10.20 -0.52
C ALA A 157 10.30 9.90 -0.19
N ALA A 158 9.76 10.54 0.86
CA ALA A 158 8.33 10.66 1.14
C ALA A 158 8.08 11.89 2.04
N PHE A 159 6.91 12.51 1.90
CA PHE A 159 6.40 13.51 2.82
C PHE A 159 5.50 12.85 3.85
N VAL A 160 5.91 12.89 5.11
CA VAL A 160 5.22 12.27 6.24
C VAL A 160 5.00 13.33 7.31
N GLN A 161 3.75 13.52 7.73
CA GLN A 161 3.41 14.56 8.70
C GLN A 161 4.06 14.30 10.06
N ASN A 162 4.14 13.03 10.50
CA ASN A 162 4.79 12.62 11.75
C ASN A 162 6.28 13.00 11.82
N THR A 163 6.94 13.17 10.68
CA THR A 163 8.36 13.55 10.61
C THR A 163 8.56 15.02 10.25
N TRP A 164 7.48 15.77 10.00
CA TRP A 164 7.59 17.17 9.60
C TRP A 164 8.08 18.03 10.78
N PRO A 165 8.96 19.04 10.57
CA PRO A 165 9.52 19.83 11.67
C PRO A 165 8.46 20.42 12.60
N ASN A 166 7.40 20.99 12.04
CA ASN A 166 6.19 21.37 12.76
C ASN A 166 4.95 20.73 12.10
N PRO A 167 4.33 19.67 12.67
CA PRO A 167 3.21 18.97 12.04
C PRO A 167 2.00 19.86 11.70
N ALA A 168 1.84 20.99 12.38
CA ALA A 168 0.78 21.98 12.09
C ALA A 168 0.99 22.69 10.74
N ASP A 169 2.23 22.79 10.28
CA ASP A 169 2.61 23.43 9.02
C ASP A 169 2.68 22.42 7.86
N PHE A 170 2.31 21.15 8.09
CA PHE A 170 2.34 20.13 7.05
C PHE A 170 1.41 20.53 5.88
N PRO A 171 1.91 20.58 4.63
CA PRO A 171 1.14 21.10 3.52
C PRO A 171 -0.14 20.28 3.26
N LYS A 172 -1.30 20.95 3.25
CA LYS A 172 -2.59 20.30 3.00
C LYS A 172 -2.60 19.57 1.66
N MET A 173 -3.18 18.37 1.61
CA MET A 173 -3.35 17.56 0.39
C MET A 173 -2.05 17.19 -0.34
N VAL A 174 -0.88 17.33 0.29
CA VAL A 174 0.40 16.96 -0.35
C VAL A 174 0.67 15.46 -0.31
N TRP A 175 0.00 14.72 0.57
CA TRP A 175 0.24 13.29 0.82
C TRP A 175 0.15 12.43 -0.45
N ALA A 176 -0.81 12.69 -1.33
CA ALA A 176 -0.98 11.90 -2.56
C ALA A 176 0.19 12.09 -3.54
N THR A 177 0.98 13.16 -3.41
CA THR A 177 2.21 13.33 -4.21
C THR A 177 3.26 12.27 -3.88
N ASN A 178 3.15 11.57 -2.75
CA ASN A 178 4.07 10.48 -2.40
C ASN A 178 4.05 9.33 -3.40
N TYR A 179 2.96 9.11 -4.15
CA TYR A 179 2.94 8.15 -5.28
C TYR A 179 4.00 8.45 -6.35
N GLN A 180 4.56 9.66 -6.36
CA GLN A 180 5.56 10.13 -7.33
C GLN A 180 6.95 10.30 -6.72
N ARG A 181 7.12 9.92 -5.45
CA ARG A 181 8.40 10.01 -4.75
C ARG A 181 9.07 8.66 -4.66
N LEU A 182 10.38 8.71 -4.44
CA LEU A 182 11.28 7.56 -4.48
C LEU A 182 10.73 6.33 -3.72
N ALA A 183 10.27 6.52 -2.48
CA ALA A 183 9.89 5.41 -1.62
C ALA A 183 8.69 4.64 -2.19
N CYS A 184 7.58 5.34 -2.44
CA CYS A 184 6.35 4.71 -2.94
C CYS A 184 6.56 4.12 -4.35
N GLN A 185 7.20 4.87 -5.25
CA GLN A 185 7.47 4.39 -6.61
C GLN A 185 8.34 3.13 -6.61
N THR A 186 9.41 3.12 -5.80
CA THR A 186 10.29 1.96 -5.69
C THR A 186 9.52 0.76 -5.17
N ILE A 187 8.84 0.89 -4.03
CA ILE A 187 8.18 -0.23 -3.38
C ILE A 187 7.08 -0.83 -4.26
N LEU A 188 6.26 0.00 -4.89
CA LEU A 188 5.20 -0.49 -5.79
C LEU A 188 5.76 -1.19 -7.03
N THR A 189 6.88 -0.70 -7.58
CA THR A 189 7.56 -1.39 -8.68
C THR A 189 8.12 -2.74 -8.24
N LEU A 190 8.70 -2.82 -7.04
CA LEU A 190 9.17 -4.10 -6.48
C LEU A 190 8.01 -5.06 -6.22
N PHE A 191 6.89 -4.55 -5.70
CA PHE A 191 5.70 -5.35 -5.40
C PHE A 191 5.05 -5.93 -6.65
N PHE A 192 4.90 -5.16 -7.74
CA PHE A 192 4.20 -5.64 -8.94
C PHE A 192 5.12 -6.25 -10.01
N ALA A 193 6.37 -5.80 -10.11
CA ALA A 193 7.28 -6.18 -11.19
C ALA A 193 8.76 -6.30 -10.75
N GLY A 194 9.02 -6.63 -9.47
CA GLY A 194 10.36 -6.82 -8.95
C GLY A 194 11.19 -7.87 -9.70
N LYS A 195 10.56 -8.94 -10.20
CA LYS A 195 11.27 -9.97 -10.99
C LYS A 195 11.81 -9.43 -12.32
N GLU A 196 11.05 -8.54 -12.95
CA GLU A 196 11.45 -7.95 -14.24
C GLU A 196 12.51 -6.87 -14.03
N PHE A 197 12.25 -5.92 -13.13
CA PHE A 197 13.04 -4.70 -13.04
C PHE A 197 14.10 -4.69 -11.95
N ALA A 198 13.99 -5.58 -10.97
CA ALA A 198 14.93 -5.70 -9.86
C ALA A 198 15.35 -7.16 -9.59
N PRO A 199 15.89 -7.89 -10.59
CA PRO A 199 16.26 -9.30 -10.43
C PRO A 199 17.28 -9.54 -9.31
N LYS A 200 18.11 -8.55 -8.94
CA LYS A 200 19.05 -8.67 -7.81
C LYS A 200 18.37 -8.55 -6.44
N ALA A 201 17.14 -8.06 -6.39
CA ALA A 201 16.42 -7.86 -5.13
C ALA A 201 15.84 -9.19 -4.62
N ILE A 202 16.70 -10.02 -4.04
CA ILE A 202 16.36 -11.34 -3.51
C ILE A 202 16.42 -11.31 -1.97
N LEU A 203 15.35 -11.79 -1.32
CA LEU A 203 15.25 -12.05 0.11
C LEU A 203 14.87 -13.51 0.34
N ASP A 204 15.58 -14.18 1.25
CA ASP A 204 15.32 -15.58 1.61
C ASP A 204 15.25 -16.53 0.38
N GLY A 205 16.08 -16.25 -0.62
CA GLY A 205 16.17 -17.05 -1.84
C GLY A 205 15.04 -16.82 -2.86
N VAL A 206 14.12 -15.90 -2.60
CA VAL A 206 13.05 -15.51 -3.54
C VAL A 206 13.15 -14.03 -3.91
N ASN A 207 12.61 -13.64 -5.06
CA ASN A 207 12.58 -12.22 -5.43
C ASN A 207 11.65 -11.44 -4.48
N ILE A 208 12.00 -10.18 -4.19
CA ILE A 208 11.24 -9.27 -3.34
C ILE A 208 9.77 -9.16 -3.73
N GLN A 209 9.45 -9.29 -5.02
CA GLN A 209 8.08 -9.38 -5.52
C GLN A 209 7.33 -10.54 -4.88
N ASP A 210 7.88 -11.75 -4.99
CA ASP A 210 7.24 -12.96 -4.47
C ASP A 210 7.24 -12.96 -2.93
N TYR A 211 8.28 -12.41 -2.31
CA TYR A 211 8.36 -12.21 -0.86
C TYR A 211 7.21 -11.32 -0.36
N LEU A 212 7.08 -10.09 -0.87
CA LEU A 212 6.06 -9.15 -0.41
C LEU A 212 4.65 -9.62 -0.77
N GLN A 213 4.42 -10.10 -2.00
CA GLN A 213 3.12 -10.62 -2.41
C GLN A 213 2.72 -11.85 -1.58
N GLY A 214 3.67 -12.76 -1.32
CA GLY A 214 3.45 -13.95 -0.50
C GLY A 214 3.04 -13.61 0.93
N HIS A 215 3.74 -12.68 1.59
CA HIS A 215 3.38 -12.23 2.92
C HIS A 215 2.06 -11.47 2.97
N PHE A 216 1.81 -10.55 2.03
CA PHE A 216 0.52 -9.85 1.92
C PHE A 216 -0.64 -10.86 1.76
N MET A 217 -0.51 -11.82 0.85
CA MET A 217 -1.51 -12.88 0.68
C MET A 217 -1.63 -13.77 1.91
N GLY A 218 -0.52 -14.07 2.60
CA GLY A 218 -0.50 -14.83 3.85
C GLY A 218 -1.27 -14.15 4.98
N ALA A 219 -1.06 -12.84 5.17
CA ALA A 219 -1.80 -12.02 6.14
C ALA A 219 -3.31 -12.03 5.87
N ASN A 220 -3.72 -11.87 4.61
CA ASN A 220 -5.14 -11.93 4.25
C ASN A 220 -5.71 -13.34 4.39
N LYS A 221 -4.93 -14.37 4.03
CA LYS A 221 -5.30 -15.78 4.18
C LYS A 221 -5.55 -16.14 5.64
N ILE A 222 -4.71 -15.68 6.55
CA ILE A 222 -4.89 -16.00 7.98
C ILE A 222 -6.15 -15.34 8.54
N LEU A 223 -6.45 -14.09 8.15
CA LEU A 223 -7.70 -13.43 8.53
C LEU A 223 -8.92 -14.19 7.99
N ALA A 224 -8.89 -14.57 6.71
CA ALA A 224 -9.94 -15.40 6.10
C ALA A 224 -10.11 -16.73 6.84
N GLN A 225 -9.02 -17.41 7.16
CA GLN A 225 -9.03 -18.68 7.89
C GLN A 225 -9.69 -18.54 9.26
N ARG A 226 -9.41 -17.49 10.03
CA ARG A 226 -10.06 -17.28 11.33
C ARG A 226 -11.53 -16.90 11.22
N ILE A 227 -11.90 -16.12 10.21
CA ILE A 227 -13.31 -15.83 9.90
C ILE A 227 -14.06 -17.12 9.56
N LYS A 228 -13.41 -18.07 8.85
CA LYS A 228 -13.98 -19.41 8.59
C LYS A 228 -14.17 -20.21 9.86
N GLU A 229 -13.12 -20.28 10.69
CA GLU A 229 -13.10 -21.04 11.94
C GLU A 229 -14.11 -20.53 12.97
N ALA A 230 -14.48 -19.25 12.90
CA ALA A 230 -15.58 -18.67 13.68
C ALA A 230 -16.93 -19.38 13.43
N GLY A 231 -17.12 -19.97 12.24
CA GLY A 231 -18.23 -20.87 11.90
C GLY A 231 -19.57 -20.19 11.59
N ASP A 232 -19.67 -18.87 11.75
CA ASP A 232 -20.93 -18.13 11.67
C ASP A 232 -20.88 -16.85 10.81
N LEU A 233 -19.77 -16.57 10.14
CA LEU A 233 -19.56 -15.31 9.40
C LEU A 233 -19.51 -15.47 7.88
N GLU A 234 -18.85 -16.53 7.40
CA GLU A 234 -18.69 -16.84 5.98
C GLU A 234 -20.05 -17.07 5.30
N HIS A 235 -20.22 -16.54 4.09
CA HIS A 235 -21.44 -16.68 3.27
C HIS A 235 -22.72 -16.12 3.91
N ASP A 236 -22.57 -15.40 5.01
CA ASP A 236 -23.61 -14.68 5.71
C ASP A 236 -23.27 -13.19 5.73
N VAL A 237 -22.73 -12.67 6.84
CA VAL A 237 -22.37 -11.26 6.94
C VAL A 237 -21.16 -10.94 6.07
N VAL A 238 -20.16 -11.83 5.99
CA VAL A 238 -19.01 -11.65 5.10
C VAL A 238 -19.36 -12.22 3.73
N ILE A 239 -19.66 -11.35 2.78
CA ILE A 239 -20.07 -11.72 1.41
C ILE A 239 -18.91 -11.80 0.43
N GLY A 240 -17.79 -11.16 0.73
CA GLY A 240 -16.72 -11.01 -0.25
C GLY A 240 -15.44 -10.39 0.27
N TRP A 241 -14.46 -10.37 -0.63
CA TRP A 241 -13.14 -9.80 -0.42
C TRP A 241 -12.79 -8.91 -1.60
N GLU A 242 -12.18 -7.78 -1.31
CA GLU A 242 -11.56 -6.92 -2.29
C GLU A 242 -10.07 -7.27 -2.45
N SER A 243 -9.52 -6.98 -3.62
CA SER A 243 -8.15 -7.29 -4.02
C SER A 243 -7.08 -6.52 -3.24
N MET A 244 -7.13 -5.20 -3.36
CA MET A 244 -6.23 -4.21 -2.77
C MET A 244 -6.85 -2.86 -3.10
N ASN A 245 -6.93 -1.94 -2.13
CA ASN A 245 -7.39 -0.59 -2.40
C ASN A 245 -6.42 0.11 -3.38
N GLU A 246 -6.96 0.63 -4.49
CA GLU A 246 -6.28 1.59 -5.37
C GLU A 246 -4.83 1.21 -5.75
N PRO A 247 -4.60 0.05 -6.39
CA PRO A 247 -3.26 -0.39 -6.76
C PRO A 247 -2.57 0.64 -7.67
N ASN A 248 -1.29 0.93 -7.43
CA ASN A 248 -0.52 1.89 -8.22
C ASN A 248 0.74 1.23 -8.82
N ARG A 249 1.09 1.61 -10.05
CA ARG A 249 2.14 0.96 -10.86
C ARG A 249 3.58 1.37 -10.52
N GLY A 250 3.79 2.35 -9.65
CA GLY A 250 5.12 2.92 -9.39
C GLY A 250 5.77 3.43 -10.69
N TYR A 251 6.99 2.97 -10.99
CA TYR A 251 7.72 3.26 -12.23
C TYR A 251 7.26 2.45 -13.46
N ILE A 252 6.43 1.42 -13.31
CA ILE A 252 6.15 0.48 -14.41
C ILE A 252 5.42 1.20 -15.55
N GLY A 253 6.00 1.15 -16.76
CA GLY A 253 5.51 1.88 -17.93
C GLY A 253 6.03 3.31 -18.09
N TRP A 254 6.95 3.77 -17.24
CA TRP A 254 7.56 5.11 -17.40
C TRP A 254 8.47 5.17 -18.63
N GLU A 255 8.16 6.09 -19.55
CA GLU A 255 8.87 6.26 -20.83
C GLU A 255 10.21 6.98 -20.71
N ASP A 256 10.31 7.97 -19.81
CA ASP A 256 11.51 8.77 -19.63
C ASP A 256 11.66 9.24 -18.17
N LEU A 257 12.60 8.64 -17.44
CA LEU A 257 12.85 8.92 -16.01
C LEU A 257 13.33 10.36 -15.75
N SER A 258 13.76 11.09 -16.78
CA SER A 258 14.15 12.50 -16.68
C SER A 258 12.97 13.47 -16.78
N LYS A 259 11.75 12.96 -16.96
CA LYS A 259 10.53 13.75 -17.15
C LYS A 259 9.40 13.22 -16.27
N TRP A 260 8.36 14.03 -16.09
CA TRP A 260 7.10 13.53 -15.56
C TRP A 260 6.30 12.87 -16.68
N PRO A 261 5.66 11.71 -16.45
CA PRO A 261 4.65 11.16 -17.32
C PRO A 261 3.50 12.16 -17.57
N ALA A 262 2.89 12.10 -18.76
CA ALA A 262 1.82 13.01 -19.17
C ALA A 262 0.55 12.87 -18.32
N ASP A 263 0.31 11.68 -17.77
CA ASP A 263 -0.79 11.33 -16.87
C ASP A 263 -0.49 11.70 -15.39
N GLN A 264 0.70 12.20 -15.07
CA GLN A 264 1.08 12.61 -13.71
C GLN A 264 0.47 13.98 -13.33
N ASN A 265 -0.85 14.00 -13.09
CA ASN A 265 -1.63 15.22 -12.86
C ASN A 265 -1.62 15.73 -11.40
N LEU A 266 -1.19 14.93 -10.43
CA LEU A 266 -1.21 15.33 -9.03
C LEU A 266 0.17 15.86 -8.61
N LYS A 267 0.41 17.18 -8.67
CA LYS A 267 1.69 17.80 -8.29
C LYS A 267 1.46 18.94 -7.31
N LYS A 268 2.17 18.96 -6.19
CA LYS A 268 2.11 20.01 -5.18
C LYS A 268 3.41 20.10 -4.38
N GLY A 269 3.88 21.31 -4.12
CA GLY A 269 5.22 21.54 -3.55
C GLY A 269 6.31 21.07 -4.51
N PRO A 270 7.51 20.75 -4.01
CA PRO A 270 8.58 20.15 -4.82
C PRO A 270 8.12 18.86 -5.48
N ALA A 271 8.20 18.78 -6.80
CA ALA A 271 7.74 17.63 -7.57
C ALA A 271 8.91 17.04 -8.38
N PRO A 272 9.68 16.08 -7.85
CA PRO A 272 10.83 15.54 -8.57
C PRO A 272 10.39 14.72 -9.79
N THR A 273 11.23 14.64 -10.82
CA THR A 273 11.20 13.52 -11.78
C THR A 273 11.71 12.25 -11.10
N ALA A 274 11.49 11.08 -11.70
CA ALA A 274 11.99 9.82 -11.15
C ALA A 274 13.51 9.86 -10.94
N PHE A 275 14.26 10.40 -11.90
CA PHE A 275 15.70 10.50 -11.77
C PHE A 275 16.12 11.49 -10.68
N GLN A 276 15.45 12.64 -10.57
CA GLN A 276 15.71 13.59 -9.49
C GLN A 276 15.47 12.97 -8.10
N SER A 277 14.41 12.16 -7.94
CA SER A 277 14.14 11.49 -6.67
C SER A 277 15.15 10.37 -6.36
N MET A 278 15.70 9.70 -7.38
CA MET A 278 16.83 8.76 -7.20
C MET A 278 18.10 9.48 -6.73
N LEU A 279 18.38 10.68 -7.25
CA LEU A 279 19.52 11.50 -6.85
C LEU A 279 19.40 11.99 -5.41
N THR A 280 18.26 12.60 -5.03
CA THR A 280 18.05 13.02 -3.63
C THR A 280 18.00 11.84 -2.67
N GLY A 281 17.56 10.66 -3.14
CA GLY A 281 17.64 9.41 -2.40
C GLY A 281 19.06 8.94 -2.04
N LEU A 282 20.08 9.36 -2.80
CA LEU A 282 21.51 9.17 -2.49
C LEU A 282 22.20 10.45 -2.00
N GLY A 283 21.43 11.35 -1.41
CA GLY A 283 21.96 12.50 -0.70
C GLY A 283 22.44 13.65 -1.59
N ARG A 284 22.12 13.63 -2.90
CA ARG A 284 22.49 14.72 -3.82
C ARG A 284 21.53 15.91 -3.68
N ALA A 285 22.09 17.11 -3.71
CA ALA A 285 21.29 18.32 -3.82
C ALA A 285 20.77 18.48 -5.26
N VAL A 286 19.47 18.72 -5.42
CA VAL A 286 18.80 18.79 -6.72
C VAL A 286 17.81 19.95 -6.73
N GLU A 287 17.89 20.80 -7.75
CA GLU A 287 16.85 21.80 -8.01
C GLU A 287 15.61 21.12 -8.59
N GLN A 288 14.47 21.26 -7.91
CA GLN A 288 13.20 20.66 -8.28
C GLN A 288 12.16 21.74 -8.58
N ASP A 289 11.35 21.51 -9.59
CA ASP A 289 10.21 22.39 -9.86
C ASP A 289 9.17 22.25 -8.76
N THR A 290 8.65 23.39 -8.29
CA THR A 290 7.55 23.44 -7.33
C THR A 290 6.23 23.70 -8.03
N PHE A 291 5.16 23.11 -7.51
CA PHE A 291 3.81 23.24 -8.06
C PHE A 291 2.81 23.69 -7.00
N ASP A 292 1.85 24.51 -7.41
CA ASP A 292 0.66 24.84 -6.64
C ASP A 292 -0.60 24.46 -7.43
N PHE A 293 -1.74 24.42 -6.75
CA PHE A 293 -3.03 24.09 -7.36
C PHE A 293 -3.86 25.35 -7.58
N GLY A 294 -4.26 25.58 -8.84
CA GLY A 294 -5.24 26.58 -9.23
C GLY A 294 -6.56 25.95 -9.69
N ASN A 295 -7.47 26.77 -10.20
CA ASN A 295 -8.78 26.32 -10.68
C ASN A 295 -8.72 25.34 -11.87
N PHE A 296 -7.61 25.30 -12.61
CA PHE A 296 -7.39 24.43 -13.78
C PHE A 296 -6.46 23.25 -13.49
N GLY A 297 -6.18 22.96 -12.21
CA GLY A 297 -5.24 21.91 -11.81
C GLY A 297 -3.87 22.46 -11.40
N PRO A 298 -2.83 21.61 -11.38
CA PRO A 298 -1.49 22.04 -10.95
C PRO A 298 -0.85 22.98 -11.97
N TYR A 299 -0.11 23.97 -11.49
CA TYR A 299 0.76 24.81 -12.30
C TYR A 299 2.11 24.97 -11.61
N LYS A 300 3.18 25.14 -12.40
CA LYS A 300 4.52 25.39 -11.86
C LYS A 300 4.53 26.74 -11.13
N SER A 301 4.82 26.73 -9.83
CA SER A 301 4.90 27.92 -8.99
C SER A 301 6.32 28.46 -8.80
N GLY A 302 7.34 27.64 -9.07
CA GLY A 302 8.74 28.03 -8.90
C GLY A 302 9.71 26.85 -9.02
N SER A 303 10.87 27.00 -8.37
CA SER A 303 11.85 25.95 -8.13
C SER A 303 12.41 26.05 -6.70
N GLU A 304 12.82 24.92 -6.15
CA GLU A 304 13.43 24.81 -4.82
C GLU A 304 14.66 23.89 -4.90
N LEU A 305 15.76 24.29 -4.25
CA LEU A 305 16.91 23.41 -4.04
C LEU A 305 16.62 22.45 -2.89
N VAL A 306 16.38 21.18 -3.20
CA VAL A 306 16.25 20.12 -2.22
C VAL A 306 17.63 19.55 -1.92
N ASP A 307 18.13 19.78 -0.71
CA ASP A 307 19.45 19.32 -0.25
C ASP A 307 19.32 18.36 0.94
N PRO A 308 19.50 17.04 0.73
CA PRO A 308 19.49 16.06 1.82
C PRO A 308 20.72 16.13 2.73
N LYS A 309 21.74 16.94 2.41
CA LYS A 309 22.97 17.10 3.20
C LYS A 309 23.73 15.79 3.45
N GLY A 310 23.71 14.90 2.46
CA GLY A 310 24.35 13.59 2.53
C GLY A 310 23.53 12.50 3.23
N GLU A 311 22.33 12.79 3.74
CA GLU A 311 21.40 11.77 4.19
C GLU A 311 20.94 10.88 3.03
N ILE A 312 20.79 9.59 3.29
CA ILE A 312 20.50 8.57 2.26
C ILE A 312 19.20 7.84 2.61
N ALA A 313 18.31 7.72 1.63
CA ALA A 313 16.99 7.08 1.77
C ALA A 313 17.06 5.55 1.78
N TRP A 314 18.24 4.98 1.52
CA TRP A 314 18.54 3.55 1.54
C TRP A 314 19.17 3.16 2.87
N LEU A 315 18.97 1.92 3.30
CA LEU A 315 19.58 1.40 4.52
C LEU A 315 21.10 1.42 4.41
N PRO A 316 21.83 1.64 5.52
CA PRO A 316 23.29 1.64 5.52
C PRO A 316 23.85 0.24 5.23
N VAL A 317 25.11 0.17 4.81
CA VAL A 317 25.79 -1.08 4.41
C VAL A 317 25.82 -2.12 5.53
N ASP A 318 25.87 -1.66 6.77
CA ASP A 318 25.95 -2.44 8.01
C ASP A 318 24.59 -2.61 8.71
N TYR A 319 23.47 -2.32 8.04
CA TYR A 319 22.15 -2.55 8.60
C TYR A 319 21.95 -4.02 8.99
N ASP A 320 21.50 -4.25 10.22
CA ASP A 320 21.26 -5.59 10.73
C ASP A 320 19.85 -6.09 10.37
N ASP A 321 19.78 -6.90 9.32
CA ASP A 321 18.55 -7.58 8.89
C ASP A 321 18.04 -8.60 9.95
N SER A 322 18.83 -8.95 10.99
CA SER A 322 18.41 -9.89 12.05
C SER A 322 17.17 -9.41 12.83
N ARG A 323 16.88 -8.10 12.80
CA ARG A 323 15.63 -7.52 13.34
C ARG A 323 14.38 -8.27 12.87
N TYR A 324 14.34 -8.65 11.59
CA TYR A 324 13.21 -9.38 11.00
C TYR A 324 13.57 -10.76 10.47
N GLY A 325 14.84 -11.16 10.55
CA GLY A 325 15.30 -12.54 10.37
C GLY A 325 15.43 -13.00 8.92
N TRP A 326 15.21 -12.13 7.93
CA TRP A 326 15.46 -12.43 6.52
C TRP A 326 16.95 -12.36 6.18
N LYS A 327 17.32 -12.96 5.05
CA LYS A 327 18.65 -12.88 4.46
C LYS A 327 18.60 -12.28 3.07
N ARG A 328 19.35 -11.19 2.87
CA ARG A 328 19.57 -10.63 1.54
C ARG A 328 20.57 -11.45 0.77
N ASP A 329 20.30 -11.63 -0.52
CA ASP A 329 21.29 -12.15 -1.43
C ASP A 329 22.51 -11.21 -1.48
N PRO A 330 23.74 -11.75 -1.51
CA PRO A 330 24.95 -10.95 -1.57
C PRO A 330 24.96 -9.93 -2.72
N ASP A 331 24.27 -10.15 -3.83
CA ASP A 331 24.22 -9.22 -4.95
C ASP A 331 23.29 -8.02 -4.73
N TRP A 332 22.43 -8.05 -3.71
CA TRP A 332 21.69 -6.87 -3.25
C TRP A 332 22.50 -6.08 -2.24
N LYS A 333 23.19 -5.04 -2.70
CA LYS A 333 24.04 -4.19 -1.85
C LYS A 333 23.22 -3.11 -1.14
N LEU A 334 23.24 -3.10 0.19
CA LEU A 334 22.75 -1.95 0.98
C LEU A 334 23.72 -0.76 0.88
N GLY A 335 23.27 0.42 1.30
CA GLY A 335 23.99 1.69 1.18
C GLY A 335 24.03 2.26 -0.24
N GLN A 336 23.35 1.63 -1.20
CA GLN A 336 23.34 2.00 -2.61
C GLN A 336 21.91 2.05 -3.15
N CYS A 337 21.69 2.89 -4.16
CA CYS A 337 20.41 2.89 -4.88
C CYS A 337 20.22 1.57 -5.63
N LEU A 338 19.10 0.89 -5.40
CA LEU A 338 18.78 -0.36 -6.08
C LEU A 338 18.76 -0.20 -7.60
N TRP A 339 18.26 0.92 -8.11
CA TRP A 339 18.20 1.19 -9.54
C TRP A 339 19.59 1.44 -10.15
N ALA A 340 20.52 2.04 -9.41
CA ALA A 340 21.92 2.14 -9.82
C ALA A 340 22.58 0.76 -9.92
N GLN A 341 22.27 -0.17 -9.01
CA GLN A 341 22.76 -1.55 -9.06
C GLN A 341 22.28 -2.32 -10.29
N HIS A 342 21.17 -1.89 -10.89
CA HIS A 342 20.62 -2.42 -12.15
C HIS A 342 21.07 -1.64 -13.40
N GLY A 343 21.99 -0.67 -13.22
CA GLY A 343 22.54 0.12 -14.32
C GLY A 343 21.55 1.11 -14.94
N VAL A 344 20.53 1.53 -14.18
CA VAL A 344 19.60 2.59 -14.60
C VAL A 344 20.34 3.93 -14.70
N TRP A 345 21.26 4.19 -13.76
CA TRP A 345 22.07 5.39 -13.71
C TRP A 345 23.43 5.12 -13.01
N ASP A 346 24.41 5.99 -13.25
CA ASP A 346 25.76 5.90 -12.68
C ASP A 346 25.91 6.88 -11.50
N PRO A 347 26.11 6.38 -10.25
CA PRO A 347 26.24 7.21 -9.06
C PRO A 347 27.60 7.93 -8.92
N LYS A 348 28.59 7.62 -9.78
CA LYS A 348 29.90 8.29 -9.73
C LYS A 348 29.89 9.68 -10.37
N ASN A 349 29.03 9.87 -11.37
CA ASN A 349 28.93 11.10 -12.16
C ASN A 349 27.49 11.58 -12.32
N ASP A 350 26.56 11.01 -11.54
CA ASP A 350 25.14 11.34 -11.51
C ASP A 350 24.50 11.33 -12.91
N LYS A 351 24.83 10.33 -13.73
CA LYS A 351 24.36 10.21 -15.11
C LYS A 351 23.27 9.15 -15.28
N LEU A 352 22.11 9.56 -15.80
CA LEU A 352 21.07 8.62 -16.23
C LEU A 352 21.55 7.84 -17.46
N LEU A 353 21.57 6.50 -17.35
CA LEU A 353 22.09 5.59 -18.39
C LEU A 353 20.95 4.97 -19.22
N LYS A 354 19.85 4.61 -18.58
CA LYS A 354 18.68 3.97 -19.20
C LYS A 354 17.41 4.73 -18.81
N LYS A 355 17.12 5.79 -19.55
CA LYS A 355 15.97 6.66 -19.26
C LYS A 355 14.61 5.97 -19.40
N ASP A 356 14.54 4.91 -20.21
CA ASP A 356 13.35 4.17 -20.58
C ASP A 356 13.30 2.78 -19.94
N TYR A 357 14.07 2.57 -18.85
CA TYR A 357 14.27 1.25 -18.21
C TYR A 357 12.97 0.53 -17.86
N PHE A 358 11.93 1.27 -17.44
CA PHE A 358 10.64 0.70 -17.03
C PHE A 358 9.58 0.74 -18.14
N SER A 359 9.91 1.25 -19.33
CA SER A 359 8.97 1.42 -20.45
C SER A 359 8.71 0.12 -21.20
N LYS A 360 9.61 -0.87 -21.05
CA LYS A 360 9.58 -2.12 -21.82
C LYS A 360 9.88 -3.32 -20.93
N VAL A 361 9.30 -4.45 -21.27
CA VAL A 361 9.64 -5.73 -20.65
C VAL A 361 11.09 -6.08 -21.03
N PRO A 362 11.99 -6.32 -20.06
CA PRO A 362 13.42 -6.51 -20.36
C PRO A 362 13.73 -7.65 -21.33
N VAL A 363 12.97 -8.76 -21.26
CA VAL A 363 13.20 -9.94 -22.09
C VAL A 363 12.57 -9.83 -23.48
N SER A 364 11.30 -9.44 -23.57
CA SER A 364 10.58 -9.40 -24.85
C SER A 364 10.74 -8.09 -25.61
N GLY A 365 11.12 -7.00 -24.93
CA GLY A 365 11.17 -5.66 -25.50
C GLY A 365 9.80 -5.02 -25.76
N GLU A 366 8.71 -5.67 -25.34
CA GLU A 366 7.35 -5.18 -25.50
C GLU A 366 7.12 -3.91 -24.66
N THR A 367 6.49 -2.90 -25.27
CA THR A 367 6.16 -1.64 -24.60
C THR A 367 5.08 -1.87 -23.55
N ILE A 368 5.33 -1.40 -22.33
CA ILE A 368 4.42 -1.51 -21.21
C ILE A 368 3.45 -0.32 -21.24
N THR A 369 2.32 -0.52 -21.93
CA THR A 369 1.17 0.38 -21.85
C THR A 369 0.42 0.18 -20.53
N HIS A 370 -0.56 1.04 -20.28
CA HIS A 370 -1.49 0.84 -19.17
C HIS A 370 -2.23 -0.51 -19.26
N GLU A 371 -2.75 -0.83 -20.45
CA GLU A 371 -3.40 -2.12 -20.71
C GLU A 371 -2.44 -3.29 -20.47
N TYR A 372 -1.17 -3.17 -20.87
CA TYR A 372 -0.17 -4.20 -20.61
C TYR A 372 0.03 -4.39 -19.09
N TYR A 373 0.15 -3.29 -18.34
CA TYR A 373 0.30 -3.36 -16.89
C TYR A 373 -0.87 -4.06 -16.23
N THR A 374 -2.09 -3.64 -16.57
CA THR A 374 -3.33 -4.20 -16.05
C THR A 374 -3.40 -5.71 -16.32
N ASN A 375 -3.13 -6.13 -17.55
CA ASN A 375 -3.32 -7.53 -17.95
C ASN A 375 -2.20 -8.49 -17.48
N ASN A 376 -0.97 -7.99 -17.29
CA ASN A 376 0.19 -8.85 -17.02
C ASN A 376 0.73 -8.74 -15.59
N PHE A 377 0.74 -7.54 -14.99
CA PHE A 377 1.24 -7.35 -13.63
C PHE A 377 0.09 -7.36 -12.61
N TRP A 378 -0.90 -6.48 -12.78
CA TRP A 378 -2.02 -6.37 -11.85
C TRP A 378 -2.90 -7.63 -11.84
N LEU A 379 -3.39 -8.08 -13.01
CA LEU A 379 -4.26 -9.26 -13.06
C LEU A 379 -3.54 -10.54 -12.62
N SER A 380 -2.22 -10.62 -12.76
CA SER A 380 -1.43 -11.74 -12.21
C SER A 380 -1.50 -11.76 -10.68
N HIS A 381 -1.24 -10.62 -10.03
CA HIS A 381 -1.39 -10.48 -8.59
C HIS A 381 -2.83 -10.73 -8.12
N TYR A 382 -3.82 -10.12 -8.80
CA TYR A 382 -5.24 -10.30 -8.48
C TYR A 382 -5.66 -11.78 -8.53
N ARG A 383 -5.24 -12.53 -9.56
CA ARG A 383 -5.56 -13.97 -9.69
C ARG A 383 -4.93 -14.77 -8.56
N ALA A 384 -3.67 -14.50 -8.20
CA ALA A 384 -3.00 -15.17 -7.09
C ALA A 384 -3.68 -14.87 -5.74
N TYR A 385 -4.05 -13.61 -5.50
CA TYR A 385 -4.79 -13.20 -4.31
C TYR A 385 -6.17 -13.84 -4.24
N ARG A 386 -6.92 -13.80 -5.35
CA ARG A 386 -8.22 -14.47 -5.51
C ARG A 386 -8.13 -15.95 -5.18
N ASP A 387 -7.15 -16.64 -5.74
CA ASP A 387 -6.98 -18.09 -5.54
C ASP A 387 -6.57 -18.39 -4.09
N THR A 388 -5.79 -17.51 -3.46
CA THR A 388 -5.46 -17.59 -2.03
C THR A 388 -6.71 -17.50 -1.16
N ILE A 389 -7.55 -16.47 -1.35
CA ILE A 389 -8.79 -16.32 -0.57
C ILE A 389 -9.75 -17.48 -0.87
N ARG A 390 -9.92 -17.86 -2.14
CA ARG A 390 -10.81 -18.95 -2.55
C ARG A 390 -10.35 -20.33 -2.10
N SER A 391 -9.07 -20.51 -1.76
CA SER A 391 -8.61 -21.72 -1.07
C SER A 391 -9.25 -21.90 0.31
N ILE A 392 -9.69 -20.79 0.93
CA ILE A 392 -10.43 -20.77 2.20
C ILE A 392 -11.93 -20.67 1.94
N PHE A 393 -12.35 -19.77 1.05
CA PHE A 393 -13.75 -19.42 0.76
C PHE A 393 -14.09 -19.60 -0.74
N PRO A 394 -14.36 -20.83 -1.21
CA PRO A 394 -14.46 -21.12 -2.65
C PRO A 394 -15.49 -20.27 -3.40
N ASP A 395 -16.65 -20.03 -2.77
CA ASP A 395 -17.79 -19.32 -3.37
C ASP A 395 -17.81 -17.82 -3.03
N THR A 396 -16.74 -17.27 -2.47
CA THR A 396 -16.70 -15.85 -2.11
C THR A 396 -16.78 -14.94 -3.34
N ILE A 397 -17.50 -13.82 -3.18
CA ILE A 397 -17.50 -12.74 -4.15
C ILE A 397 -16.14 -12.04 -4.08
N MET A 398 -15.55 -11.79 -5.24
CA MET A 398 -14.27 -11.11 -5.37
C MET A 398 -14.52 -9.76 -6.01
N PHE A 399 -14.33 -8.71 -5.21
CA PHE A 399 -14.37 -7.33 -5.66
C PHE A 399 -12.98 -6.97 -6.19
N CYS A 400 -12.93 -6.25 -7.31
CA CYS A 400 -11.68 -5.84 -7.94
C CYS A 400 -11.66 -4.32 -8.04
N HIS A 401 -10.66 -3.70 -7.42
CA HIS A 401 -10.40 -2.27 -7.58
C HIS A 401 -9.41 -2.05 -8.74
N SER A 402 -9.63 -1.02 -9.56
CA SER A 402 -8.66 -0.54 -10.57
C SER A 402 -7.76 0.57 -9.99
N SER A 403 -6.72 1.02 -10.70
CA SER A 403 -5.98 2.20 -10.23
C SER A 403 -6.90 3.43 -10.29
N PRO A 404 -6.92 4.31 -9.28
CA PRO A 404 -7.78 5.50 -9.23
C PRO A 404 -7.24 6.67 -10.04
N PHE A 405 -5.96 6.62 -10.43
CA PHE A 405 -5.28 7.68 -11.19
C PHE A 405 -5.22 7.34 -12.69
N GLU A 406 -6.19 6.58 -13.17
CA GLU A 406 -6.39 6.22 -14.58
C GLU A 406 -7.27 7.24 -15.31
#